data_AF-A0A830EA29-F1
#
_entry.id   AF-A0A830EA29-F1
#
_cell.length_a   1.000
_cell.length_b   1.000
_cell.length_c   1.000
_cell.angle_alpha   90.00
_cell.angle_beta   90.00
_cell.angle_gamma   90.00
#
_symmetry.space_group_name_H-M   'P 1'
#
loop_
_entity.id
_entity.type
_entity.pdbx_description
1 polymer ?
#
loop_
_entity_poly.entity_id
_entity_poly.type
_entity_poly.pdbx_seq_one_letter_code
_entity_poly.pdbx_strand_id
1 'polypeptide(L)' 'MPTCRLCGKTFDTMSELYIHLRSECGKIPRTRKCPVCGGRYRSIRFMKLHLINEALVDGRHMSYLIST' A
#
# COMPACT_ATOMS: atom_id res chain seq x y z
N MET A 1 -27.29 2.72 12.40
CA MET A 1 -25.84 2.72 12.72
C MET A 1 -25.03 2.43 11.47
N PRO A 2 -24.31 3.41 10.92
CA PRO A 2 -23.44 3.19 9.76
C PRO A 2 -22.33 2.19 10.06
N THR A 3 -22.05 1.30 9.10
CA THR A 3 -21.03 0.24 9.26
C THR A 3 -19.96 0.36 8.17
N CYS A 4 -18.69 0.26 8.56
CA CYS A 4 -17.59 0.23 7.62
C CYS A 4 -17.56 -1.10 6.87
N ARG A 5 -17.71 -1.07 5.54
CA ARG A 5 -17.65 -2.29 4.71
C ARG A 5 -16.27 -2.92 4.60
N LEU A 6 -15.22 -2.21 5.03
CA LEU A 6 -13.83 -2.67 4.95
C LEU A 6 -13.36 -3.40 6.22
N CYS A 7 -13.93 -3.08 7.39
CA CYS A 7 -13.52 -3.68 8.67
C CYS A 7 -14.66 -4.11 9.59
N GLY A 8 -15.93 -3.83 9.22
CA GLY A 8 -17.10 -4.22 10.00
C GLY A 8 -17.43 -3.36 11.23
N LYS A 9 -16.63 -2.33 11.54
CA LYS A 9 -16.93 -1.43 12.67
C LYS A 9 -18.21 -0.61 12.44
N THR A 10 -19.03 -0.53 13.47
CA THR A 10 -20.24 0.31 13.54
C THR A 10 -19.95 1.64 14.19
N PHE A 11 -20.63 2.68 13.74
CA PHE A 11 -20.53 4.05 14.25
C PHE A 11 -21.94 4.60 14.53
N ASP A 12 -22.01 5.66 15.34
CA ASP A 12 -23.27 6.29 15.70
C ASP A 12 -23.74 7.23 14.59
N THR A 13 -22.79 7.89 13.90
CA THR A 13 -23.08 8.85 12.84
C THR A 13 -22.35 8.55 11.52
N MET A 14 -22.87 9.12 10.41
CA MET A 14 -22.20 9.04 9.11
C MET A 14 -20.88 9.81 9.10
N SER A 15 -20.76 10.90 9.86
CA SER A 15 -19.54 11.71 9.97
C SER A 15 -18.38 10.92 10.58
N GLU A 16 -18.64 10.16 11.65
CA GLU A 16 -17.63 9.29 12.27
C GLU A 16 -17.19 8.17 11.33
N LEU A 17 -18.12 7.55 10.61
CA LEU A 17 -17.78 6.59 9.56
C LEU A 17 -16.90 7.24 8.48
N TYR A 18 -17.20 8.47 8.07
CA TYR A 18 -16.44 9.18 7.04
C TYR A 18 -15.00 9.50 7.51
N ILE A 19 -14.84 9.96 8.75
CA ILE A 19 -13.52 10.19 9.36
C ILE A 19 -12.73 8.88 9.45
N HIS A 20 -13.38 7.80 9.93
CA HIS A 20 -12.79 6.48 10.01
C HIS A 20 -12.30 5.97 8.65
N LEU A 21 -13.11 6.10 7.60
CA LEU A 21 -12.70 5.75 6.24
C LEU A 21 -11.48 6.58 5.81
N ARG A 22 -11.45 7.88 6.12
CA ARG A 22 -10.32 8.73 5.72
C ARG A 22 -9.01 8.40 6.46
N SER A 23 -9.08 8.03 7.75
CA SER A 23 -7.90 7.85 8.60
C SER A 23 -7.39 6.42 8.67
N GLU A 24 -8.28 5.43 8.59
CA GLU A 24 -7.96 4.03 8.81
C GLU A 24 -8.19 3.18 7.54
N CYS A 25 -9.44 2.89 7.20
CA CYS A 25 -9.75 1.84 6.23
C CYS A 25 -9.64 2.29 4.76
N GLY A 26 -10.00 3.53 4.45
CA GLY A 26 -9.84 4.15 3.13
C GLY A 26 -8.55 4.97 3.01
N LYS A 27 -7.64 4.88 4.00
CA LYS A 27 -6.32 5.50 3.91
C LYS A 27 -5.50 4.76 2.87
N ILE A 28 -5.14 5.47 1.80
CA ILE A 28 -4.15 4.98 0.85
C ILE A 28 -2.86 4.69 1.64
N PRO A 29 -2.29 3.46 1.53
CA PRO A 29 -1.05 3.14 2.21
C PRO A 29 0.01 4.20 1.89
N ARG A 30 0.47 4.92 2.92
CA ARG A 30 1.57 5.90 2.73
C ARG A 30 2.88 5.20 2.33
N THR A 31 2.95 3.89 2.53
CA THR A 31 4.08 3.06 2.13
C THR A 31 3.74 2.22 0.91
N ARG A 32 4.68 2.11 -0.03
CA ARG A 32 4.62 1.18 -1.16
C ARG A 32 5.33 -0.12 -0.79
N LYS A 33 4.68 -1.25 -1.00
CA LYS A 33 5.24 -2.58 -0.74
C LYS A 33 5.85 -3.13 -2.02
N CYS A 34 7.09 -3.63 -1.97
CA CYS A 34 7.68 -4.38 -3.06
C CYS A 34 6.88 -5.69 -3.24
N PRO A 35 6.43 -6.00 -4.46
CA PRO A 35 5.61 -7.19 -4.73
C PRO A 35 6.41 -8.50 -4.68
N VAL A 36 7.74 -8.43 -4.72
CA VAL A 36 8.62 -9.60 -4.73
C VAL A 36 9.12 -9.93 -3.32
N CYS A 37 9.82 -9.00 -2.66
CA CYS A 37 10.41 -9.22 -1.33
C CYS A 37 9.54 -8.73 -0.16
N GLY A 38 8.48 -7.98 -0.44
CA GLY A 38 7.61 -7.41 0.60
C GLY A 38 8.16 -6.19 1.33
N GLY A 39 9.34 -5.67 0.95
CA GLY A 39 9.94 -4.46 1.51
C GLY A 39 9.03 -3.24 1.43
N ARG A 40 9.03 -2.39 2.46
CA ARG A 40 8.16 -1.19 2.54
C ARG A 40 8.96 0.08 2.28
N TYR A 41 8.47 0.91 1.37
CA TYR A 41 9.13 2.15 0.96
C TYR A 41 8.21 3.34 1.16
N ARG A 42 8.78 4.48 1.55
CA ARG A 42 8.03 5.74 1.75
C ARG A 42 7.43 6.33 0.46
N SER A 43 7.85 5.88 -0.72
CA SER A 43 7.28 6.33 -1.99
C SER A 43 7.53 5.32 -3.12
N ILE A 44 6.81 5.51 -4.24
CA ILE A 44 6.99 4.72 -5.47
C ILE A 44 8.42 4.86 -6.01
N ARG A 45 8.99 6.07 -5.95
CA ARG A 45 10.35 6.33 -6.45
C ARG A 45 11.39 5.46 -5.75
N PHE A 46 11.32 5.37 -4.42
CA PHE A 46 12.25 4.54 -3.64
C PHE A 46 12.03 3.04 -3.90
N MET A 47 10.78 2.60 -4.04
CA MET A 47 10.49 1.22 -4.42
C MET A 47 11.04 0.88 -5.81
N LYS A 48 10.85 1.74 -6.81
CA LYS A 48 11.40 1.54 -8.16
C LYS A 48 12.93 1.49 -8.17
N LEU A 49 13.59 2.39 -7.43
CA LEU A 49 15.05 2.36 -7.27
C LEU A 49 15.53 1.05 -6.64
N HIS A 50 14.84 0.53 -5.63
CA HIS A 50 15.13 -0.78 -5.08
C HIS A 50 14.99 -1.89 -6.13
N LEU A 51 13.89 -1.92 -6.90
CA LEU A 51 13.71 -2.93 -7.95
C LEU A 51 14.85 -2.91 -8.98
N ILE A 52 15.28 -1.72 -9.41
CA ILE A 52 16.38 -1.54 -10.36
C ILE A 52 17.71 -1.99 -9.74
N ASN A 53 18.05 -1.52 -8.54
CA ASN A 53 19.32 -1.87 -7.90
C ASN A 53 19.42 -3.37 -7.64
N GLU A 54 18.36 -3.99 -7.12
CA GLU A 54 18.36 -5.42 -6.86
C GLU A 54 18.38 -6.27 -8.13
N ALA A 55 17.78 -5.77 -9.21
CA ALA A 55 17.86 -6.41 -10.51
C ALA A 55 19.31 -6.45 -11.03
N LEU A 56 20.11 -5.40 -10.75
CA LEU A 56 21.52 -5.32 -11.11
C LEU A 56 22.43 -6.17 -10.22
N VAL A 57 22.07 -6.41 -8.95
CA VAL A 57 22.91 -7.10 -7.97
C VAL A 57 22.58 -8.59 -7.85
N ASP A 58 21.31 -8.95 -7.79
CA ASP A 58 20.87 -10.31 -7.40
C ASP A 58 19.82 -10.90 -8.37
N GLY A 59 19.39 -10.15 -9.39
CA GLY A 59 18.46 -10.60 -10.45
C GLY A 59 17.03 -10.94 -9.99
N ARG A 60 16.81 -11.09 -8.68
CA ARG A 60 15.57 -11.55 -8.03
C ARG A 60 14.34 -10.70 -8.36
N HIS A 61 14.56 -9.43 -8.69
CA HIS A 61 13.52 -8.43 -8.95
C HIS A 61 13.33 -8.13 -10.45
N MET A 62 14.06 -8.80 -11.36
CA MET A 62 14.02 -8.57 -12.81
C MET A 62 12.65 -8.85 -13.44
N SER A 63 11.92 -9.85 -12.97
CA SER A 63 10.60 -10.24 -13.53
C SER A 63 9.56 -9.13 -13.49
N TYR A 64 9.67 -8.21 -12.51
CA TYR A 64 8.73 -7.09 -12.35
C TYR A 64 9.07 -5.88 -13.25
N LEU A 65 10.30 -5.80 -13.78
CA LEU A 65 10.74 -4.72 -14.68
C LEU A 65 10.45 -5.00 -16.15
N ILE A 66 10.28 -6.27 -16.52
CA ILE A 66 9.97 -6.72 -17.90
C ILE A 66 8.44 -6.69 -18.16
N SER A 67 7.63 -6.53 -17.11
CA SER A 67 6.16 -6.62 -17.16
C SER A 67 5.43 -5.25 -17.23
N THR A 68 6.13 -4.15 -17.54
CA THR A 68 5.56 -2.81 -17.76
C THR A 68 6.02 -2.22 -19.08
#